data_AF-A0A317QT03-F1
#
_entry.id   AF-A0A317QT03-F1
#
_cell.length_a   1.000
_cell.length_b   1.000
_cell.length_c   1.000
_cell.angle_alpha   90.00
_cell.angle_beta   90.00
_cell.angle_gamma   90.00
#
_symmetry.space_group_name_H-M   'P 1'
#
loop_
_entity.id
_entity.type
_entity.pdbx_description
1 polymer ?
#
loop_
_entity_poly.entity_id
_entity_poly.type
_entity_poly.pdbx_seq_one_letter_code
_entity_poly.pdbx_strand_id
1 'polypeptide(L)'
;MTAAPQRSPLSCRRTAAGRQSVEAIRAAAATAALVALTYDHVAFTAEHAASDADAPQRHRDRAAWARRYAAEERREALYTWARAAALEAAVD
;
A
#
# COMPACT_ATOMS: atom_id res chain seq x y z
N MET A 1 2.44 -1.69 48.33
CA MET A 1 2.88 -0.76 47.27
C MET A 1 3.70 -1.54 46.26
N THR A 2 3.13 -1.92 45.12
CA THR A 2 3.85 -2.54 44.01
C THR A 2 4.46 -1.45 43.14
N ALA A 3 5.78 -1.33 43.15
CA ALA A 3 6.49 -0.42 42.26
C ALA A 3 6.31 -0.87 40.80
N ALA A 4 5.82 0.02 39.95
CA ALA A 4 5.74 -0.26 38.52
C ALA A 4 7.15 -0.51 37.97
N PRO A 5 7.37 -1.55 37.15
CA PRO A 5 8.68 -1.82 36.57
C PRO A 5 9.11 -0.63 35.70
N GLN A 6 10.19 0.04 36.08
CA GLN A 6 10.76 1.12 35.29
C GLN A 6 11.34 0.52 34.00
N ARG A 7 10.78 0.90 32.85
CA ARG A 7 11.33 0.52 31.55
C ARG A 7 12.70 1.19 31.35
N SER A 8 13.69 0.39 30.95
CA SER A 8 15.02 0.90 30.61
C SER A 8 14.94 1.91 29.46
N PRO A 9 15.74 2.99 29.46
CA PRO A 9 15.83 3.94 28.35
C PRO A 9 16.09 3.28 26.99
N LEU A 10 16.84 2.18 26.96
CA LEU A 10 17.11 1.40 25.75
C LEU A 10 15.85 0.70 25.23
N SER A 11 15.01 0.19 26.13
CA SER A 11 13.72 -0.41 25.77
C SER A 11 12.79 0.65 25.16
N CYS A 12 12.71 1.84 25.77
CA CYS A 12 11.92 2.95 25.24
C CYS A 12 12.38 3.39 23.83
N ARG A 13 13.69 3.50 23.59
CA ARG A 13 14.23 3.85 22.27
C ARG A 13 13.90 2.77 21.22
N ARG A 14 13.99 1.50 21.59
CA ARG A 14 13.66 0.38 20.68
C ARG A 14 12.19 0.38 20.28
N THR A 15 11.28 0.57 21.25
CA THR A 15 9.84 0.69 20.98
C THR A 15 9.54 1.90 20.08
N ALA A 16 10.17 3.05 20.34
CA ALA A 16 10.01 4.24 19.51
C ALA A 16 10.47 4.01 18.07
N ALA A 17 11.65 3.42 17.87
CA ALA A 17 12.15 3.08 16.54
C ALA A 17 11.26 2.05 15.82
N GLY A 18 10.70 1.09 16.56
CA GLY A 18 9.71 0.13 16.05
C GLY A 18 8.46 0.82 15.53
N ARG A 19 7.88 1.74 16.32
CA ARG A 19 6.71 2.54 15.90
C ARG A 19 6.98 3.38 14.66
N GLN A 20 8.12 4.07 14.62
CA GLN A 20 8.51 4.85 13.44
C GLN A 20 8.66 3.98 12.18
N SER A 21 9.19 2.76 12.34
CA SER A 21 9.31 1.81 11.23
C SER A 21 7.94 1.32 10.74
N VAL A 22 7.02 1.02 11.67
CA VAL A 22 5.63 0.64 11.33
C VAL A 22 4.93 1.77 10.58
N GLU A 23 5.05 3.02 11.04
CA GLU A 23 4.48 4.19 10.36
C GLU A 23 5.01 4.36 8.94
N ALA A 24 6.33 4.22 8.75
CA ALA A 24 6.93 4.31 7.42
C ALA A 24 6.42 3.20 6.47
N ILE A 25 6.25 1.97 6.97
CA ILE A 25 5.71 0.85 6.18
C ILE A 25 4.24 1.09 5.84
N ARG A 26 3.44 1.61 6.77
CA ARG A 26 2.04 2.01 6.48
C ARG A 26 1.96 3.09 5.43
N ALA A 27 2.85 4.09 5.47
CA ALA A 27 2.92 5.14 4.45
C ALA A 27 3.27 4.57 3.07
N ALA A 28 4.20 3.62 3.00
CA ALA A 28 4.52 2.91 1.76
C ALA A 28 3.31 2.11 1.23
N ALA A 29 2.59 1.39 2.10
CA ALA A 29 1.38 0.64 1.73
C ALA A 29 0.28 1.56 1.18
N ALA A 30 0.07 2.72 1.84
CA ALA A 30 -0.88 3.72 1.37
C ALA A 30 -0.47 4.30 0.01
N THR A 31 0.82 4.51 -0.22
CA THR A 31 1.35 5.00 -1.51
C THR A 31 1.07 3.99 -2.62
N ALA A 32 1.38 2.70 -2.42
CA ALA A 32 1.07 1.65 -3.39
C ALA A 32 -0.43 1.57 -3.70
N ALA A 33 -1.29 1.72 -2.68
CA ALA A 33 -2.74 1.77 -2.88
C ALA A 33 -3.20 2.98 -3.73
N LEU A 34 -2.60 4.16 -3.53
CA LEU A 34 -2.88 5.35 -4.36
C LEU A 34 -2.40 5.18 -5.81
N VAL A 35 -1.24 4.53 -6.02
CA VAL A 35 -0.75 4.21 -7.37
C VAL A 35 -1.72 3.23 -8.05
N ALA A 36 -2.22 2.21 -7.35
CA ALA A 36 -3.22 1.30 -7.89
C ALA A 36 -4.49 2.04 -8.36
N LEU A 37 -5.02 2.95 -7.54
CA LEU A 37 -6.19 3.78 -7.89
C LEU A 37 -5.93 4.66 -9.12
N THR A 38 -4.70 5.17 -9.26
CA THR A 38 -4.29 5.94 -10.44
C THR A 38 -4.35 5.07 -11.69
N TYR A 39 -3.88 3.83 -11.63
CA TYR A 39 -3.97 2.90 -12.75
C TYR A 39 -5.42 2.48 -13.06
N ASP A 40 -6.27 2.32 -12.05
CA ASP A 40 -7.70 2.08 -12.26
C ASP A 40 -8.35 3.24 -13.03
N HIS A 41 -8.02 4.48 -12.67
CA HIS A 41 -8.51 5.65 -13.38
C HIS A 41 -8.03 5.69 -14.85
N VAL A 42 -6.79 5.30 -15.11
CA VAL A 42 -6.27 5.16 -16.48
C VAL A 42 -7.03 4.07 -17.24
N ALA A 43 -7.30 2.92 -16.62
CA ALA A 43 -8.06 1.84 -17.22
C ALA A 43 -9.48 2.30 -17.60
N PHE A 44 -10.18 2.93 -16.64
CA PHE A 44 -11.51 3.50 -16.85
C PHE A 44 -11.53 4.51 -18.02
N THR A 45 -10.57 5.43 -18.05
CA THR A 45 -10.49 6.45 -19.10
C THR A 45 -10.21 5.82 -20.47
N ALA A 46 -9.34 4.82 -20.52
CA ALA A 46 -9.03 4.10 -21.75
C ALA A 46 -10.22 3.25 -22.26
N GLU A 47 -10.98 2.63 -21.36
CA GLU A 47 -12.22 1.92 -21.69
C GLU A 47 -13.30 2.85 -22.23
N HIS A 48 -13.45 4.02 -21.60
CA HIS A 48 -14.40 5.01 -22.07
C HIS A 48 -14.05 5.48 -23.49
N ALA A 49 -12.77 5.72 -23.77
CA ALA A 49 -12.29 6.02 -25.13
C ALA A 49 -12.40 4.83 -26.10
N ALA A 50 -12.56 3.61 -25.58
CA ALA A 50 -12.73 2.38 -26.36
C ALA A 50 -14.20 1.99 -26.58
N SER A 51 -15.16 2.80 -26.10
CA SER A 51 -16.59 2.48 -26.12
C SER A 51 -17.23 2.55 -27.51
N ASP A 52 -16.60 3.29 -28.44
CA ASP A 52 -17.00 3.28 -29.85
C ASP A 52 -16.60 1.97 -30.53
N ALA A 53 -17.49 1.44 -31.39
CA ALA A 53 -17.25 0.17 -32.10
C ALA A 53 -15.98 0.19 -32.97
N ASP A 54 -15.63 1.37 -33.50
CA ASP A 54 -14.45 1.64 -34.31
C ASP A 54 -13.23 2.09 -33.48
N ALA A 55 -13.33 2.04 -32.15
CA ALA A 55 -12.27 2.54 -31.30
C ALA A 55 -10.95 1.77 -31.52
N PRO A 56 -9.81 2.49 -31.59
CA PRO A 56 -8.51 1.87 -31.80
C PRO A 56 -8.18 0.79 -30.75
N GLN A 57 -7.71 -0.38 -31.19
CA GLN A 57 -7.32 -1.51 -30.33
C GLN A 57 -6.33 -1.10 -29.22
N ARG A 58 -5.46 -0.11 -29.49
CA ARG A 58 -4.54 0.48 -28.49
C ARG A 58 -5.23 0.94 -27.20
N HIS A 59 -6.48 1.39 -27.24
CA HIS A 59 -7.20 1.84 -26.04
C HIS A 59 -7.62 0.66 -25.17
N ARG A 60 -8.05 -0.45 -25.80
CA ARG A 60 -8.34 -1.71 -25.10
C ARG A 60 -7.08 -2.33 -24.49
N ASP A 61 -5.98 -2.32 -25.24
CA ASP A 61 -4.69 -2.82 -24.76
C ASP A 61 -4.16 -1.96 -23.59
N ARG A 62 -4.34 -0.63 -23.69
CA ARG A 62 -3.99 0.32 -22.61
C ARG A 62 -4.81 0.06 -21.34
N ALA A 63 -6.10 -0.19 -21.47
CA ALA A 63 -6.96 -0.53 -20.34
C ALA A 63 -6.53 -1.84 -19.68
N ALA A 64 -6.31 -2.88 -20.48
CA ALA A 64 -5.85 -4.19 -19.98
C ALA A 64 -4.48 -4.08 -19.27
N TRP A 65 -3.54 -3.32 -19.85
CA TRP A 65 -2.26 -3.01 -19.24
C TRP A 65 -2.44 -2.29 -17.89
N ALA A 66 -3.25 -1.24 -17.84
CA ALA A 66 -3.46 -0.47 -16.61
C ALA A 66 -4.10 -1.32 -15.49
N ARG A 67 -5.10 -2.16 -15.81
CA ARG A 67 -5.70 -3.09 -14.83
C ARG A 67 -4.69 -4.05 -14.23
N ARG A 68 -3.76 -4.57 -15.04
CA ARG A 68 -2.69 -5.45 -14.54
C ARG A 68 -1.78 -4.73 -13.55
N TYR A 69 -1.32 -3.54 -13.90
CA TYR A 69 -0.49 -2.73 -13.00
C TYR A 69 -1.23 -2.35 -11.72
N ALA A 70 -2.50 -1.97 -11.81
CA ALA A 70 -3.32 -1.73 -10.61
C ALA A 70 -3.38 -2.96 -9.70
N ALA A 71 -3.54 -4.17 -10.26
CA ALA A 71 -3.55 -5.41 -9.49
C ALA A 71 -2.21 -5.72 -8.82
N GLU A 72 -1.10 -5.47 -9.51
CA GLU A 72 0.26 -5.61 -8.96
C GLU A 72 0.47 -4.68 -7.76
N GLU A 73 0.11 -3.39 -7.89
CA GLU A 73 0.23 -2.40 -6.81
C GLU A 73 -0.70 -2.68 -5.62
N ARG A 74 -1.92 -3.17 -5.85
CA ARG A 74 -2.80 -3.62 -4.75
C ARG A 74 -2.19 -4.78 -3.98
N ARG A 75 -1.56 -5.73 -4.67
CA ARG A 75 -0.89 -6.86 -4.03
C ARG A 75 0.27 -6.38 -3.16
N GLU A 76 1.07 -5.44 -3.66
CA GLU A 76 2.17 -4.84 -2.89
C GLU A 76 1.65 -4.07 -1.67
N ALA A 77 0.58 -3.29 -1.83
CA ALA A 77 -0.07 -2.58 -0.72
C ALA A 77 -0.53 -3.56 0.37
N LEU A 78 -1.20 -4.66 -0.01
CA LEU A 78 -1.66 -5.69 0.92
C LEU A 78 -0.49 -6.37 1.65
N TYR A 79 0.56 -6.74 0.92
CA TYR A 79 1.77 -7.32 1.51
C TYR A 79 2.41 -6.38 2.53
N THR A 80 2.54 -5.10 2.17
CA THR A 80 3.15 -4.08 3.01
C THR A 80 2.30 -3.78 4.25
N TRP A 81 0.97 -3.76 4.12
CA TRP A 81 0.05 -3.68 5.26
C TRP A 81 0.19 -4.85 6.21
N ALA A 82 0.24 -6.08 5.70
CA ALA A 82 0.43 -7.28 6.51
C ALA A 82 1.77 -7.24 7.27
N ARG A 83 2.83 -6.75 6.62
CA ARG A 83 4.13 -6.54 7.25
C ARG A 83 4.09 -5.50 8.36
N ALA A 84 3.39 -4.38 8.17
CA ALA A 84 3.21 -3.37 9.22
C ALA A 84 2.49 -3.94 10.44
N ALA A 85 1.39 -4.70 10.22
CA ALA A 85 0.63 -5.32 11.30
C ALA A 85 1.47 -6.35 12.08
N ALA A 86 2.27 -7.17 11.39
CA ALA A 86 3.16 -8.13 12.04
C ALA A 86 4.23 -7.45 12.90
N LEU A 87 4.77 -6.31 12.44
CA LEU A 87 5.76 -5.54 13.20
C LEU A 87 5.15 -4.82 14.40
N GLU A 88 3.94 -4.28 14.26
CA GLU A 88 3.20 -3.64 15.36
C GLU A 88 2.94 -4.63 16.49
N ALA A 89 2.48 -5.86 16.17
CA ALA A 89 2.29 -6.92 17.14
C ALA A 89 3.58 -7.38 17.84
N ALA A 90 4.75 -7.07 17.29
CA ALA A 90 6.06 -7.37 17.89
C ALA A 90 6.64 -6.19 18.70
N VAL A 91 6.08 -4.99 18.55
CA VAL A 91 6.50 -3.77 19.25
C VAL A 91 5.68 -3.52 20.51
N ASP A 92 4.43 -4.00 20.53
CA ASP A 92 3.50 -3.98 21.68
C ASP A 92 3.79 -5.09 22.70
#